data_AF-A0A950ZRF1-F1
#
_entry.id   AF-A0A950ZRF1-F1
#
_cell.length_a   1.000
_cell.length_b   1.000
_cell.length_c   1.000
_cell.angle_alpha   90.00
_cell.angle_beta   90.00
_cell.angle_gamma   90.00
#
_symmetry.space_group_name_H-M   'P 1'
#
loop_
_entity.id
_entity.type
_entity.pdbx_description
1 polymer ?
#
loop_
_entity_poly.entity_id
_entity_poly.type
_entity_poly.pdbx_seq_one_letter_code
_entity_poly.pdbx_strand_id
1 'polypeptide(L)' 'DATEVISYGMPTYKRGRQRVHFAAAKQHLALYGSAIEAFADELSGYKTLKGTVQFPLEQPLPRDLVRKLVSTKLTD' A
#
# COMPACT_ATOMS: atom_id res chain seq x y z
N ASP A 1 -10.59 4.02 -13.47
CA ASP A 1 -9.38 3.55 -14.15
C ASP A 1 -8.15 4.14 -13.48
N ALA A 2 -7.09 3.36 -13.28
CA ALA A 2 -5.83 3.79 -12.69
C ALA A 2 -4.68 3.39 -13.62
N THR A 3 -3.72 4.29 -13.83
CA THR A 3 -2.60 4.09 -14.74
C THR A 3 -1.35 3.63 -13.97
N GLU A 4 -0.66 2.64 -14.51
CA GLU A 4 0.62 2.17 -14.01
C GLU A 4 1.75 3.08 -14.48
N VAL A 5 2.53 3.61 -13.54
CA VAL A 5 3.68 4.46 -13.81
C VAL A 5 4.84 4.10 -12.89
N ILE A 6 6.06 4.44 -13.29
CA ILE A 6 7.22 4.45 -12.39
C ILE A 6 7.37 5.86 -11.84
N SER A 7 7.37 6.00 -10.51
CA SER A 7 7.55 7.28 -9.83
C SER A 7 8.49 7.08 -8.64
N TYR A 8 9.49 7.95 -8.49
CA TYR A 8 10.55 7.79 -7.47
C TYR A 8 11.24 6.41 -7.52
N GLY A 9 11.36 5.82 -8.71
CA GLY A 9 11.93 4.48 -8.89
C GLY A 9 11.04 3.32 -8.42
N MET A 10 9.78 3.59 -8.07
CA MET A 10 8.84 2.59 -7.56
C MET A 10 7.64 2.42 -8.49
N PRO A 11 7.17 1.18 -8.69
CA PRO A 11 5.85 0.90 -9.25
C PRO A 11 4.76 1.70 -8.53
N THR A 12 3.96 2.41 -9.32
CA THR A 12 2.94 3.33 -8.81
C THR A 12 1.65 3.19 -9.61
N TYR A 13 0.53 3.00 -8.91
CA TYR A 13 -0.80 3.18 -9.49
C TYR A 13 -1.24 4.62 -9.29
N LYS A 14 -1.59 5.31 -10.38
CA LYS A 14 -2.02 6.71 -10.39
C LYS A 14 -3.46 6.84 -10.89
N ARG A 15 -4.31 7.53 -10.13
CA ARG A 15 -5.66 7.94 -10.55
C ARG A 15 -5.86 9.41 -10.24
N GLY A 16 -5.86 10.27 -11.26
CA GLY A 16 -5.91 11.73 -11.06
C GLY A 16 -4.77 12.24 -10.18
N ARG A 17 -5.10 12.77 -8.98
CA ARG A 17 -4.14 13.22 -7.97
C ARG A 17 -3.70 12.11 -7.00
N GLN A 18 -4.47 11.04 -6.88
CA GLN A 18 -4.19 9.93 -5.98
C GLN A 18 -3.08 9.04 -6.55
N ARG A 19 -2.23 8.55 -5.66
CA ARG A 19 -1.13 7.64 -5.99
C ARG A 19 -0.99 6.60 -4.90
N VAL A 20 -0.77 5.36 -5.31
CA VAL A 20 -0.37 4.26 -4.45
C VAL A 20 0.95 3.75 -4.97
N HIS A 21 1.99 3.80 -4.14
CA HIS A 21 3.31 3.30 -4.49
C HIS A 21 3.55 1.98 -3.78
N PHE A 22 4.28 1.07 -4.41
CA PHE A 22 4.71 -0.15 -3.74
C PHE A 22 6.14 -0.49 -4.15
N ALA A 23 6.88 -1.07 -3.20
CA ALA A 23 8.26 -1.48 -3.42
C ALA A 23 8.53 -2.81 -2.74
N ALA A 24 9.26 -3.68 -3.42
CA ALA A 24 9.77 -4.91 -2.83
C ALA A 24 11.11 -4.64 -2.15
N ALA A 25 11.24 -5.04 -0.89
CA ALA A 25 12.48 -5.07 -0.13
C ALA A 25 12.88 -6.52 0.15
N LYS A 26 14.08 -6.73 0.71
CA LYS A 26 14.63 -8.08 0.95
C LYS A 26 13.73 -9.00 1.79
N GLN A 27 13.00 -8.42 2.76
CA GLN A 27 12.19 -9.19 3.72
C GLN A 27 10.71 -8.82 3.72
N HIS A 28 10.32 -7.75 3.01
CA HIS A 28 8.95 -7.24 3.05
C HIS A 28 8.58 -6.55 1.73
N LEU A 29 7.27 -6.47 1.47
CA LEU A 29 6.66 -5.59 0.49
C LEU A 29 6.18 -4.34 1.21
N ALA A 30 6.65 -3.16 0.81
CA ALA A 30 6.20 -1.88 1.34
C ALA A 30 5.12 -1.29 0.43
N LEU A 31 3.99 -0.85 1.02
CA LEU A 31 2.92 -0.13 0.35
C LEU A 31 2.82 1.28 0.93
N TYR A 32 2.99 2.29 0.09
CA TYR A 32 3.02 3.71 0.45
C TYR A 32 1.76 4.44 -0.05
N GLY A 33 1.36 5.46 0.71
CA GLY A 33 0.23 6.30 0.37
C GLY A 33 -1.12 5.68 0.74
N SER A 34 -1.14 4.56 1.45
CA SER A 34 -2.35 3.96 1.99
C SER A 34 -2.91 4.77 3.17
N ALA A 35 -4.23 4.69 3.38
CA ALA A 35 -4.93 5.33 4.50
C ALA A 35 -4.66 4.59 5.82
N ILE A 36 -3.39 4.38 6.19
CA ILE A 36 -2.96 3.56 7.34
C ILE A 36 -3.73 3.90 8.62
N GLU A 37 -3.99 5.18 8.87
CA GLU A 37 -4.69 5.64 10.07
C GLU A 37 -6.13 5.13 10.18
N ALA A 38 -6.84 5.03 9.04
CA ALA A 38 -8.20 4.50 9.00
C ALA A 38 -8.26 2.97 9.18
N PHE A 39 -7.13 2.28 9.00
CA PHE A 39 -7.00 0.83 9.05
C PHE A 39 -6.06 0.37 10.18
N ALA A 40 -5.80 1.22 11.18
CA ALA A 40 -4.82 0.94 12.23
C ALA A 40 -5.10 -0.36 13.00
N ASP A 41 -6.39 -0.68 13.23
CA ASP A 41 -6.82 -1.91 13.89
C ASP A 41 -6.51 -3.16 13.02
N GLU A 42 -6.94 -3.14 11.75
CA GLU A 42 -6.67 -4.23 10.79
C GLU A 42 -5.16 -4.39 10.49
N LEU A 43 -4.37 -3.33 10.70
CA LEU A 43 -2.93 -3.30 10.49
C LEU A 43 -2.09 -3.60 11.74
N SER A 44 -2.71 -3.84 12.89
CA SER A 44 -2.00 -4.03 14.17
C SER A 44 -0.99 -5.19 14.14
N GLY A 45 -1.25 -6.22 13.32
CA GLY A 45 -0.34 -7.36 13.09
C GLY A 45 0.80 -7.10 12.10
N TYR A 46 0.85 -5.93 11.46
CA TYR A 46 1.83 -5.57 10.45
C TYR A 46 2.68 -4.39 10.89
N LYS A 47 3.89 -4.28 10.33
CA LYS A 47 4.76 -3.15 10.63
C LYS A 47 4.31 -1.93 9.82
N THR A 48 3.80 -0.92 10.52
CA THR A 48 3.35 0.34 9.92
C THR A 48 4.29 1.50 10.23
N LEU A 49 4.47 2.39 9.25
CA LEU A 49 5.13 3.70 9.36
C LEU A 49 4.14 4.78 8.91
N LYS A 50 4.50 6.06 9.06
CA LYS A 50 3.65 7.18 8.63
C LYS A 50 3.27 7.05 7.14
N GLY A 51 2.02 6.67 6.87
CA GLY A 51 1.49 6.46 5.52
C GLY A 51 2.08 5.26 4.75
N THR A 52 2.69 4.29 5.44
CA THR A 52 3.26 3.08 4.82
C THR A 52 2.99 1.83 5.65
N VAL A 53 2.69 0.70 5.01
CA VAL A 53 2.64 -0.64 5.65
C VAL A 53 3.69 -1.55 5.02
N GLN A 54 4.34 -2.36 5.85
CA GLN A 54 5.27 -3.40 5.43
C GLN A 54 4.63 -4.78 5.65
N PHE A 55 4.43 -5.50 4.55
CA PHE A 55 3.95 -6.88 4.55
C PHE A 55 5.16 -7.82 4.50
N PRO A 56 5.35 -8.71 5.49
CA PRO A 56 6.45 -9.68 5.47
C PRO A 56 6.29 -10.63 4.28
N LEU A 57 7.40 -10.95 3.59
CA LEU A 57 7.39 -11.87 2.44
C LEU A 57 7.23 -13.34 2.87
N GLU A 58 7.47 -13.64 4.14
CA GLU A 58 7.34 -14.99 4.71
C GLU A 58 5.88 -15.42 4.92
N GLN A 59 4.94 -14.49 4.79
CA GLN A 59 3.52 -14.74 4.99
C GLN A 59 2.73 -14.40 3.72
N PRO A 60 1.61 -15.10 3.45
CA PRO A 60 0.76 -14.77 2.32
C PRO A 60 0.22 -13.35 2.47
N LEU A 61 0.24 -12.60 1.37
CA LEU A 61 -0.26 -11.23 1.33
C LEU A 61 -1.78 -11.22 1.61
N PRO A 62 -2.27 -10.42 2.59
CA PRO A 62 -3.70 -10.33 2.90
C PRO A 62 -4.43 -9.55 1.80
N ARG A 63 -4.87 -10.25 0.76
CA ARG A 63 -5.45 -9.64 -0.45
C ARG A 63 -6.64 -8.73 -0.16
N ASP A 64 -7.49 -9.11 0.80
CA ASP A 64 -8.67 -8.32 1.17
C ASP A 64 -8.28 -6.98 1.81
N LEU A 65 -7.32 -7.01 2.75
CA LEU A 65 -6.79 -5.82 3.39
C LEU A 65 -6.10 -4.89 2.38
N VAL A 66 -5.26 -5.46 1.50
CA VAL A 66 -4.61 -4.68 0.44
C VAL A 66 -5.64 -4.03 -0.48
N ARG A 67 -6.69 -4.76 -0.85
CA ARG A 67 -7.77 -4.22 -1.69
C ARG A 67 -8.47 -3.06 -0.99
N LYS A 68 -8.84 -3.19 0.29
CA LYS A 68 -9.46 -2.12 1.09
C LYS A 68 -8.57 -0.87 1.12
N LEU A 69 -7.29 -1.03 1.45
CA LEU A 69 -6.33 0.07 1.52
C LEU A 69 -6.21 0.84 0.19
N VAL A 70 -6.11 0.11 -0.92
CA VAL A 70 -5.98 0.69 -2.26
C VAL A 70 -7.29 1.33 -2.70
N SER A 71 -8.43 0.69 -2.48
CA SER A 71 -9.75 1.21 -2.84
C SER A 71 -10.11 2.48 -2.08
N THR A 72 -9.80 2.57 -0.78
CA THR A 72 -10.03 3.80 0.00
C THR A 72 -9.20 4.95 -0.56
N LYS A 73 -7.92 4.71 -0.89
CA LYS A 73 -7.06 5.76 -1.44
C LYS A 73 -7.47 6.21 -2.84
N LEU A 74 -8.10 5.33 -3.62
CA LEU A 74 -8.54 5.62 -4.98
C LEU A 74 -9.97 6.18 -5.06
N THR A 75 -10.68 6.36 -3.94
CA THR A 75 -12.07 6.83 -3.90
C THR A 75 -12.23 8.29 -3.45
N ASP A 76 -11.19 8.91 -2.89
CA ASP A 76 -11.14 10.33 -2.42
C ASP A 76 -10.45 11.34 -3.38
#